data_AF-A0A0M1JCG2-F1
#
_entry.id   AF-A0A0M1JCG2-F1
#
_cell.length_a   1.000
_cell.length_b   1.000
_cell.length_c   1.000
_cell.angle_alpha   90.00
_cell.angle_beta   90.00
_cell.angle_gamma   90.00
#
_symmetry.space_group_name_H-M   'P 1'
#
loop_
_entity.id
_entity.type
_entity.pdbx_description
1 polymer ?
#
loop_
_entity_poly.entity_id
_entity_poly.type
_entity_poly.pdbx_seq_one_letter_code
_entity_poly.pdbx_strand_id
1 'polypeptide(L)'
;MNGYPMEEVTKIVLGMNTEVGIDFKNKFFGKIGAAFVKPQTTDEVQWRKTLSKIFRRFRLYFNYLIGKYRVDFFVAELNLVLECNGFSHKYYNPEEEDKREQVITKQYALVRFAPEISLETLINGILQAKIGTVIRLYDDENVIILDTQNIPQQNLAR
;
A
#
# COMPACT_ATOMS: atom_id res chain seq x y z
N MET A 1 31.40 4.12 -3.31
CA MET A 1 30.30 5.11 -3.35
C MET A 1 29.02 4.29 -3.32
N ASN A 2 28.37 4.17 -2.16
CA ASN A 2 27.18 3.33 -1.98
C ASN A 2 25.96 4.16 -2.40
N GLY A 3 25.58 4.05 -3.67
CA GLY A 3 24.37 4.69 -4.18
C GLY A 3 23.13 3.94 -3.70
N TYR A 4 22.13 4.68 -3.25
CA TYR A 4 20.80 4.13 -2.98
C TYR A 4 20.20 3.56 -4.28
N PRO A 5 19.55 2.40 -4.25
CA PRO A 5 18.81 1.87 -5.40
C PRO A 5 17.82 2.92 -5.92
N MET A 6 17.67 3.04 -7.24
CA MET A 6 16.76 4.04 -7.84
C MET A 6 15.31 3.91 -7.34
N GLU A 7 14.89 2.72 -6.95
CA GLU A 7 13.59 2.47 -6.33
C GLU A 7 13.45 3.16 -4.96
N GLU A 8 14.51 3.15 -4.15
CA GLU A 8 14.53 3.85 -2.85
C GLU A 8 14.59 5.36 -3.06
N VAL A 9 15.39 5.83 -4.03
CA VAL A 9 15.46 7.26 -4.38
C VAL A 9 14.11 7.79 -4.87
N THR A 10 13.43 7.04 -5.74
CA THR A 10 12.10 7.40 -6.26
C THR A 10 11.08 7.52 -5.12
N LYS A 11 11.11 6.59 -4.16
CA LYS A 11 10.22 6.61 -3.00
C LYS A 11 10.54 7.74 -2.01
N ILE A 12 11.82 8.01 -1.77
CA ILE A 12 12.26 9.14 -0.94
C ILE A 12 11.77 10.45 -1.55
N VAL A 13 11.99 10.67 -2.85
CA VAL A 13 11.55 11.88 -3.55
C VAL A 13 10.02 12.01 -3.53
N LEU A 14 9.29 10.91 -3.71
CA LEU A 14 7.83 10.91 -3.64
C LEU A 14 7.29 11.17 -2.22
N GLY A 15 8.00 10.81 -1.15
CA GLY A 15 7.58 11.03 0.24
C GLY A 15 7.88 12.45 0.76
N MET A 16 8.70 13.23 0.07
CA MET A 16 9.13 14.55 0.52
C MET A 16 8.08 15.65 0.23
N ASN A 17 7.89 16.55 1.20
CA ASN A 17 7.15 17.81 1.04
C ASN A 17 8.10 18.95 0.64
N THR A 18 8.96 18.69 -0.34
CA THR A 18 9.87 19.69 -0.94
C THR A 18 9.37 20.05 -2.34
N GLU A 19 9.82 21.17 -2.91
CA GLU A 19 9.47 21.56 -4.28
C GLU A 19 9.77 20.46 -5.30
N VAL A 20 10.87 19.72 -5.11
CA VAL A 20 11.25 18.57 -5.94
C VAL A 20 10.28 17.40 -5.76
N GLY A 21 9.87 17.10 -4.53
CA GLY A 21 8.88 16.05 -4.27
C GLY A 21 7.48 16.43 -4.80
N ILE A 22 7.11 17.70 -4.70
CA ILE A 22 5.85 18.25 -5.23
C ILE A 22 5.86 18.22 -6.77
N ASP A 23 6.94 18.66 -7.42
CA ASP A 23 7.08 18.58 -8.87
C ASP A 23 7.08 17.13 -9.35
N PHE A 24 7.77 16.24 -8.64
CA PHE A 24 7.79 14.81 -8.96
C PHE A 24 6.40 14.18 -8.79
N LYS A 25 5.66 14.48 -7.71
CA LYS A 25 4.25 14.09 -7.53
C LYS A 25 3.38 14.62 -8.67
N ASN A 26 3.50 15.89 -9.02
CA ASN A 26 2.75 16.51 -10.13
C ASN A 26 3.10 15.87 -11.49
N LYS A 27 4.34 15.41 -11.68
CA LYS A 27 4.80 14.74 -12.90
C LYS A 27 4.38 13.27 -12.98
N PHE A 28 4.27 12.60 -11.83
CA PHE A 28 3.84 11.20 -11.71
C PHE A 28 2.32 11.05 -11.79
N PHE A 29 1.61 11.91 -11.08
CA PHE A 29 0.17 11.84 -10.89
C PHE A 29 -0.56 12.82 -11.84
N GLY A 30 0.09 13.88 -12.31
CA GLY A 30 -0.56 14.96 -13.06
C GLY A 30 -1.20 16.01 -12.13
N LYS A 31 -1.86 17.03 -12.70
CA LYS A 31 -2.74 17.95 -11.95
C LYS A 31 -4.00 17.18 -11.48
N ILE A 32 -3.87 16.30 -10.49
CA ILE A 32 -4.95 15.43 -10.00
C ILE A 32 -6.09 16.18 -9.26
N GLY A 33 -6.00 17.50 -9.09
CA GLY A 33 -6.98 18.31 -8.33
C GLY A 33 -8.46 18.12 -8.70
N ALA A 34 -8.79 17.67 -9.91
CA ALA A 34 -10.18 17.47 -10.36
C ALA A 34 -10.71 16.02 -10.24
N ALA A 35 -9.86 15.03 -9.96
CA ALA A 35 -10.26 13.63 -9.89
C ALA A 35 -10.62 13.16 -8.46
N PHE A 36 -10.51 14.03 -7.46
CA PHE A 36 -10.87 13.79 -6.06
C PHE A 36 -12.39 13.84 -5.80
N VAL A 37 -13.20 13.32 -6.72
CA VAL A 37 -14.62 13.10 -6.43
C VAL A 37 -14.67 11.93 -5.46
N LYS A 38 -15.01 12.20 -4.20
CA LYS A 38 -15.28 11.18 -3.18
C LYS A 38 -16.19 10.12 -3.79
N PRO A 39 -15.70 8.90 -4.05
CA PRO A 39 -16.58 7.85 -4.54
C PRO A 39 -17.53 7.46 -3.41
N GLN A 40 -18.83 7.44 -3.70
CA GLN A 40 -19.76 6.72 -2.84
C GLN A 40 -19.52 5.23 -3.07
N THR A 41 -19.07 4.54 -2.02
CA THR A 41 -18.81 3.08 -1.95
C THR A 41 -17.98 2.52 -3.11
N THR A 42 -16.67 2.49 -2.92
CA THR A 42 -15.70 1.96 -3.89
C THR A 42 -15.54 0.45 -3.68
N ASP A 43 -16.19 -0.38 -4.48
CA ASP A 43 -15.91 -1.82 -4.49
C ASP A 43 -14.54 -2.13 -5.14
N GLU A 44 -14.06 -3.38 -5.00
CA GLU A 44 -12.79 -3.85 -5.59
C GLU A 44 -12.72 -3.56 -7.11
N VAL A 45 -13.85 -3.61 -7.81
CA VAL A 45 -13.97 -3.36 -9.26
C VAL A 45 -13.66 -1.90 -9.59
N GLN A 46 -14.12 -0.97 -8.76
CA GLN A 46 -13.81 0.45 -8.95
C GLN A 46 -12.35 0.76 -8.63
N TRP A 47 -11.79 0.17 -7.57
CA TRP A 47 -10.36 0.31 -7.27
C TRP A 47 -9.49 -0.24 -8.39
N ARG A 48 -9.86 -1.36 -9.00
CA ARG A 48 -9.18 -1.90 -10.19
C ARG A 48 -9.09 -0.87 -11.31
N LYS A 49 -10.16 -0.15 -11.64
CA LYS A 49 -10.15 0.89 -12.67
C LYS A 49 -9.25 2.07 -12.29
N THR A 50 -9.35 2.54 -11.04
CA THR A 50 -8.58 3.67 -10.53
C THR A 50 -7.09 3.37 -10.50
N LEU A 51 -6.70 2.24 -9.91
CA LEU A 51 -5.31 1.79 -9.81
C LEU A 51 -4.71 1.51 -11.19
N SER A 52 -5.48 0.97 -12.14
CA SER A 52 -5.02 0.80 -13.53
C SER A 52 -4.64 2.12 -14.21
N LYS A 53 -5.35 3.22 -13.89
CA LYS A 53 -5.02 4.55 -14.43
C LYS A 53 -3.76 5.11 -13.78
N ILE A 54 -3.66 5.02 -12.46
CA ILE A 54 -2.53 5.52 -11.67
C ILE A 54 -1.24 4.76 -12.04
N PHE A 55 -1.32 3.44 -12.10
CA PHE A 55 -0.19 2.56 -12.37
C PHE A 55 -0.07 2.14 -13.84
N ARG A 56 -0.61 2.92 -14.79
CA ARG A 56 -0.63 2.57 -16.23
C ARG A 56 0.75 2.26 -16.82
N ARG A 57 1.82 2.79 -16.22
CA ARG A 57 3.22 2.58 -16.66
C ARG A 57 3.96 1.51 -15.85
N PHE A 58 3.26 0.82 -14.96
CA PHE A 58 3.77 -0.22 -14.07
C PHE A 58 3.12 -1.55 -14.36
N ARG A 59 3.76 -2.64 -13.95
CA ARG A 59 3.15 -3.97 -13.97
C ARG A 59 2.25 -4.12 -12.75
N LEU A 60 0.99 -3.74 -12.93
CA LEU A 60 -0.10 -3.95 -11.98
C LEU A 60 -0.77 -5.31 -12.26
N TYR A 61 -0.74 -6.19 -11.27
CA TYR A 61 -1.43 -7.48 -11.27
C TYR A 61 -2.62 -7.43 -10.32
N PHE A 62 -3.66 -8.19 -10.65
CA PHE A 62 -4.87 -8.34 -9.85
C PHE A 62 -4.97 -9.78 -9.34
N ASN A 63 -5.47 -9.97 -8.13
CA ASN A 63 -5.63 -11.31 -7.53
C ASN A 63 -4.32 -12.14 -7.62
N TYR A 64 -3.19 -11.48 -7.35
CA TYR A 64 -1.85 -12.01 -7.58
C TYR A 64 -1.46 -13.01 -6.48
N LEU A 65 -0.68 -14.03 -6.83
CA LEU A 65 -0.21 -15.03 -5.88
C LEU A 65 1.22 -14.71 -5.39
N ILE A 66 1.36 -14.52 -4.08
CA ILE A 66 2.63 -14.43 -3.37
C ILE A 66 2.80 -15.72 -2.57
N GLY A 67 3.56 -16.66 -3.14
CA GLY A 67 3.61 -18.03 -2.64
C GLY A 67 2.21 -18.65 -2.67
N LYS A 68 1.69 -19.02 -1.49
CA LYS A 68 0.33 -19.57 -1.34
C LYS A 68 -0.76 -18.52 -1.11
N TYR A 69 -0.38 -17.25 -0.94
CA TYR A 69 -1.30 -16.19 -0.55
C TYR A 69 -1.77 -15.40 -1.76
N ARG A 70 -3.08 -15.23 -1.90
CA ARG A 70 -3.66 -14.34 -2.90
C ARG A 70 -3.80 -12.94 -2.33
N VAL A 71 -3.38 -11.93 -3.08
CA VAL A 71 -3.50 -10.51 -2.75
C VAL A 71 -4.28 -9.78 -3.84
N ASP A 72 -5.03 -8.74 -3.48
CA ASP A 72 -5.94 -8.07 -4.42
C ASP A 72 -5.20 -7.36 -5.55
N PHE A 73 -4.13 -6.64 -5.19
CA PHE A 73 -3.30 -5.88 -6.15
C PHE A 73 -1.81 -6.02 -5.84
N PHE A 74 -1.01 -6.13 -6.88
CA PHE A 74 0.46 -6.14 -6.77
C PHE A 74 1.09 -5.24 -7.84
N VAL A 75 1.96 -4.32 -7.42
CA VAL A 75 2.74 -3.42 -8.29
C VAL A 75 4.21 -3.83 -8.24
N ALA A 76 4.66 -4.51 -9.30
CA ALA A 76 5.94 -5.23 -9.28
C ALA A 76 7.16 -4.32 -9.07
N GLU A 77 7.25 -3.21 -9.78
CA GLU A 77 8.41 -2.31 -9.69
C GLU A 77 8.50 -1.59 -8.34
N LEU A 78 7.41 -1.56 -7.58
CA LEU A 78 7.38 -0.94 -6.25
C LEU A 78 7.52 -1.95 -5.12
N ASN A 79 7.54 -3.26 -5.41
CA ASN A 79 7.39 -4.33 -4.42
C ASN A 79 6.22 -4.05 -3.46
N LEU A 80 5.10 -3.61 -4.02
CA LEU A 80 3.97 -3.07 -3.27
C LEU A 80 2.74 -3.96 -3.44
N VAL A 81 2.20 -4.40 -2.31
CA VAL A 81 0.93 -5.12 -2.21
C VAL A 81 -0.12 -4.15 -1.69
N LEU A 82 -1.28 -4.11 -2.35
CA LEU A 82 -2.45 -3.40 -1.87
C LEU A 82 -3.58 -4.40 -1.64
N GLU A 83 -4.19 -4.37 -0.46
CA GLU A 83 -5.35 -5.17 -0.11
C GLU A 83 -6.53 -4.25 0.24
N CYS A 84 -7.61 -4.37 -0.52
CA CYS A 84 -8.86 -3.67 -0.31
C CYS A 84 -9.72 -4.55 0.60
N ASN A 85 -9.70 -4.30 1.90
CA ASN A 85 -10.37 -5.14 2.88
C ASN A 85 -11.90 -5.01 2.78
N GLY A 86 -12.54 -5.87 2.00
CA GLY A 86 -13.96 -6.18 2.15
C GLY A 86 -14.16 -7.07 3.38
N PHE A 87 -14.71 -6.49 4.46
CA PHE A 87 -15.07 -7.10 5.75
C PHE A 87 -14.88 -8.62 5.94
N SER A 88 -14.13 -8.95 7.01
CA SER A 88 -14.23 -10.15 7.85
C SER A 88 -14.76 -11.39 7.14
N HIS A 89 -13.85 -12.13 6.51
CA HIS A 89 -14.18 -13.47 6.02
C HIS A 89 -14.78 -14.29 7.17
N LYS A 90 -15.77 -15.13 6.87
CA LYS A 90 -16.42 -16.08 7.81
C LYS A 90 -15.42 -17.01 8.52
N TYR A 91 -14.17 -17.03 8.07
CA TYR A 91 -13.04 -17.80 8.57
C TYR A 91 -11.84 -16.92 8.98
N TYR A 92 -12.07 -15.65 9.34
CA TYR A 92 -11.00 -14.76 9.78
C TYR A 92 -10.30 -15.34 11.01
N ASN A 93 -9.04 -15.75 10.83
CA ASN A 93 -8.16 -16.19 11.90
C ASN A 93 -7.03 -15.16 12.05
N PRO A 94 -6.98 -14.38 13.14
CA PRO A 94 -5.98 -13.33 13.32
C PRO A 94 -4.55 -13.87 13.33
N GLU A 95 -4.30 -15.08 13.86
CA GLU A 95 -2.95 -15.66 13.85
C GLU A 95 -2.48 -16.04 12.44
N GLU A 96 -3.39 -16.53 11.60
CA GLU A 96 -3.06 -16.85 10.20
C GLU A 96 -2.88 -15.57 9.37
N GLU A 97 -3.65 -14.53 9.70
CA GLU A 97 -3.52 -13.20 9.12
C GLU A 97 -2.13 -12.61 9.43
N ASP A 98 -1.72 -12.62 10.70
CA ASP A 98 -0.42 -12.11 11.15
C ASP A 98 0.73 -12.91 10.50
N LYS A 99 0.60 -14.24 10.43
CA LYS A 99 1.58 -15.09 9.73
C LYS A 99 1.65 -14.78 8.24
N ARG A 100 0.51 -14.51 7.58
CA ARG A 100 0.49 -14.08 6.17
C ARG A 100 1.22 -12.76 6.01
N GLU A 101 0.88 -11.76 6.83
CA GLU A 101 1.50 -10.45 6.76
C GLU A 101 3.02 -10.55 6.93
N GLN A 102 3.49 -11.27 7.95
CA GLN A 102 4.93 -11.48 8.18
C GLN A 102 5.63 -12.16 6.99
N VAL A 103 4.95 -13.06 6.27
CA VAL A 103 5.54 -13.71 5.09
C VAL A 103 5.60 -12.74 3.91
N ILE A 104 4.53 -11.97 3.67
CA ILE A 104 4.47 -10.99 2.58
C ILE A 104 5.49 -9.87 2.83
N THR A 105 5.54 -9.33 4.04
CA THR A 105 6.36 -8.15 4.33
C THR A 105 7.87 -8.41 4.30
N LYS A 106 8.32 -9.67 4.29
CA LYS A 106 9.74 -10.01 4.08
C LYS A 106 10.30 -9.45 2.78
N GLN A 107 9.48 -9.32 1.74
CA GLN A 107 9.92 -8.87 0.42
C GLN A 107 9.10 -7.69 -0.13
N TYR A 108 7.95 -7.39 0.48
CA TYR A 108 7.01 -6.42 -0.05
C TYR A 108 6.60 -5.39 1.01
N ALA A 109 6.21 -4.21 0.56
CA ALA A 109 5.43 -3.28 1.36
C ALA A 109 3.94 -3.69 1.26
N LEU A 110 3.22 -3.68 2.38
CA LEU A 110 1.79 -4.03 2.41
C LEU A 110 0.96 -2.82 2.84
N VAL A 111 0.05 -2.36 1.99
CA VAL A 111 -0.95 -1.35 2.33
C VAL A 111 -2.32 -1.99 2.31
N ARG A 112 -2.99 -1.99 3.45
CA ARG A 112 -4.34 -2.49 3.62
C ARG A 112 -5.27 -1.30 3.81
N PHE A 113 -6.36 -1.25 3.07
CA PHE A 113 -7.25 -0.10 3.10
C PHE A 113 -8.72 -0.48 3.04
N ALA A 114 -9.56 0.32 3.68
CA ALA A 114 -11.01 0.18 3.63
C ALA A 114 -11.54 0.55 2.23
N PRO A 115 -12.61 -0.11 1.74
CA PRO A 115 -13.20 0.19 0.43
C PRO A 115 -13.61 1.66 0.28
N GLU A 116 -14.07 2.29 1.36
CA GLU A 116 -14.59 3.66 1.39
C GLU A 116 -13.51 4.74 1.55
N ILE A 117 -12.22 4.38 1.59
CA ILE A 117 -11.15 5.35 1.82
C ILE A 117 -11.03 6.35 0.67
N SER A 118 -10.58 7.57 0.97
CA SER A 118 -10.27 8.53 -0.08
C SER A 118 -9.03 8.10 -0.88
N LEU A 119 -9.01 8.46 -2.18
CA LEU A 119 -7.83 8.23 -3.01
C LEU A 119 -6.59 8.93 -2.45
N GLU A 120 -6.75 10.12 -1.87
CA GLU A 120 -5.65 10.86 -1.25
C GLU A 120 -5.04 10.08 -0.10
N THR A 121 -5.86 9.56 0.80
CA THR A 121 -5.42 8.73 1.93
C THR A 121 -4.69 7.48 1.45
N LEU A 122 -5.21 6.80 0.42
CA LEU A 122 -4.54 5.64 -0.17
C LEU A 122 -3.18 5.99 -0.78
N ILE A 123 -3.10 7.08 -1.56
CA ILE A 123 -1.82 7.52 -2.14
C ILE A 123 -0.83 7.87 -1.03
N ASN A 124 -1.25 8.61 -0.01
CA ASN A 124 -0.38 8.97 1.11
C ASN A 124 0.15 7.72 1.84
N GLY A 125 -0.69 6.70 2.06
CA GLY A 125 -0.23 5.42 2.61
C GLY A 125 0.77 4.71 1.69
N ILE A 126 0.52 4.67 0.38
CA ILE A 126 1.45 4.10 -0.60
C ILE A 126 2.82 4.80 -0.56
N LEU A 127 2.82 6.14 -0.43
CA LEU A 127 4.05 6.93 -0.37
C LEU A 127 4.86 6.67 0.90
N GLN A 128 4.21 6.29 2.00
CA GLN A 128 4.85 5.95 3.27
C GLN A 128 5.32 4.49 3.33
N ALA A 129 4.77 3.62 2.48
CA ALA A 129 4.98 2.18 2.53
C ALA A 129 6.42 1.77 2.16
N LYS A 130 7.02 0.94 3.00
CA LYS A 130 8.36 0.35 2.81
C LYS A 130 8.29 -1.17 2.90
N ILE A 131 9.24 -1.85 2.26
CA ILE A 131 9.39 -3.30 2.46
C ILE A 131 9.54 -3.56 3.95
N GLY A 132 8.85 -4.57 4.48
CA GLY A 132 8.82 -4.84 5.91
C GLY A 132 7.74 -4.09 6.68
N THR A 133 6.95 -3.22 6.04
CA THR A 133 5.88 -2.48 6.73
C THR A 133 4.50 -2.97 6.33
N VAL A 134 3.58 -2.92 7.29
CA VAL A 134 2.14 -2.99 7.05
C VAL A 134 1.54 -1.64 7.43
N ILE A 135 0.95 -0.96 6.44
CA ILE A 135 0.18 0.25 6.65
C ILE A 135 -1.30 -0.11 6.56
N ARG A 136 -2.06 0.22 7.58
CA ARG A 136 -3.51 0.01 7.64
C ARG A 136 -4.22 1.36 7.59
N LEU A 137 -5.16 1.50 6.66
CA LEU A 137 -5.93 2.71 6.37
C LEU A 137 -7.42 2.36 6.50
N TYR A 138 -8.00 2.47 7.69
CA TYR A 138 -9.40 2.04 7.92
C TYR A 138 -10.41 3.18 7.80
N ASP A 139 -9.98 4.40 8.07
CA ASP A 139 -10.70 5.63 7.85
C ASP A 139 -9.68 6.76 7.60
N ASP A 140 -10.16 7.95 7.26
CA ASP A 140 -9.29 9.09 6.92
C ASP A 140 -8.48 9.62 8.11
N GLU A 141 -8.77 9.21 9.35
CA GLU A 141 -8.10 9.68 10.58
C GLU A 141 -7.16 8.63 11.20
N ASN A 142 -7.40 7.34 10.95
CA ASN A 142 -6.69 6.22 11.57
C ASN A 142 -5.72 5.55 10.60
N VAL A 143 -4.50 6.08 10.53
CA VAL A 143 -3.36 5.47 9.85
C VAL A 143 -2.48 4.75 10.88
N ILE A 144 -2.41 3.42 10.80
CA ILE A 144 -1.52 2.62 11.64
C ILE A 144 -0.37 2.07 10.79
N ILE A 145 0.86 2.41 11.17
CA ILE A 145 2.08 1.94 10.52
C ILE A 145 2.76 0.95 11.46
N LEU A 146 2.84 -0.32 11.05
CA LEU A 146 3.58 -1.35 11.78
C LEU A 146 4.85 -1.70 11.00
N ASP A 147 6.01 -1.52 11.64
CA ASP A 147 7.27 -2.04 11.16
C ASP A 147 7.41 -3.50 11.63
N THR A 148 7.22 -4.44 10.70
CA THR A 148 7.28 -5.88 11.00
C THR A 148 8.71 -6.41 11.10
N GLN A 149 9.71 -5.60 10.77
CA GLN A 149 11.13 -5.96 10.87
C GLN A 149 11.77 -5.46 12.19
N ASN A 150 11.09 -4.59 12.95
CA ASN A 150 11.56 -4.04 14.24
C ASN A 150 10.64 -4.33 15.44
N ILE A 151 9.76 -5.34 15.36
CA ILE A 151 8.93 -5.71 16.52
C ILE A 151 9.87 -6.21 17.63
N PRO A 152 9.96 -5.54 18.80
CA PRO A 152 10.69 -6.08 19.93
C PRO A 152 10.08 -7.43 20.28
N GLN A 153 10.89 -8.49 20.36
CA GLN A 153 10.47 -9.76 20.96
C GLN A 153 10.28 -9.55 22.47
N GLN A 154 9.23 -8.84 22.85
CA GLN A 154 8.78 -8.77 24.22
C GLN A 154 7.29 -9.10 24.24
N ASN A 155 6.98 -10.17 24.98
CA ASN A 155 5.66 -10.75 25.24
C ASN A 155 5.20 -11.88 24.29
N LEU A 156 6.02 -12.93 24.18
CA LEU A 156 5.51 -14.31 24.16
C LEU A 156 5.92 -14.98 25.47
N ALA A 157 5.25 -14.59 26.55
CA ALA A 157 5.24 -15.32 27.80
C ALA A 157 3.95 -15.00 28.55
N ARG A 158 2.95 -15.84 28.38
CA ARG A 158 2.10 -16.41 29.44
C ARG A 158 1.22 -17.51 28.86
#